data_AF-A0A1Z7M071-F1
#
_entry.id   AF-A0A1Z7M071-F1
#
_cell.length_a   1.000
_cell.length_b   1.000
_cell.length_c   1.000
_cell.angle_alpha   90.00
_cell.angle_beta   90.00
_cell.angle_gamma   90.00
#
_symmetry.space_group_name_H-M   'P 1'
#
loop_
_entity.id
_entity.type
_entity.pdbx_description
1 polymer ?
#
loop_
_entity_poly.entity_id
_entity_poly.type
_entity_poly.pdbx_seq_one_letter_code
_entity_poly.pdbx_strand_id
1 'polypeptide(L)'
;MCGETCRFGTYAPAVNAFLSENQIKGKKIYLLVCNGGNMRNTWKNFHKALEGNEIVSELDLVYPIRNGIQDAKNKVNQWIKKAMK
;
A
#
# COMPACT_ATOMS: atom_id res chain seq x y z
N MET A 1 5.81 -8.71 -0.78
CA MET A 1 5.74 -7.26 -1.08
C MET A 1 4.68 -7.09 -2.16
N CYS A 2 3.46 -6.70 -1.80
CA CYS A 2 2.35 -6.53 -2.76
C CYS A 2 2.33 -5.06 -3.19
N GLY A 3 2.74 -4.77 -4.43
CA GLY A 3 2.71 -3.43 -5.00
C GLY A 3 1.56 -3.33 -5.99
N GLU A 4 0.43 -2.74 -5.57
CA GLU A 4 -0.77 -2.65 -6.40
C GLU A 4 -1.21 -1.20 -6.62
N THR A 5 -1.81 -0.95 -7.78
CA THR A 5 -2.25 0.37 -8.24
C THR A 5 -3.61 0.73 -7.63
N CYS A 6 -3.73 1.96 -7.13
CA CYS A 6 -5.03 2.53 -6.75
C CYS A 6 -5.96 2.63 -7.96
N ARG A 7 -7.12 1.97 -7.92
CA ARG A 7 -8.16 2.07 -8.94
C ARG A 7 -9.37 2.79 -8.33
N PHE A 8 -9.80 3.91 -8.92
CA PHE A 8 -10.98 4.69 -8.49
C PHE A 8 -11.06 5.00 -6.98
N GLY A 9 -9.92 5.32 -6.33
CA GLY A 9 -9.92 5.70 -4.91
C GLY A 9 -10.14 4.52 -3.94
N THR A 10 -9.85 3.31 -4.40
CA THR A 10 -9.70 2.08 -3.62
C THR A 10 -8.53 1.23 -4.16
N TYR A 11 -8.16 0.15 -3.48
CA TYR A 11 -7.11 -0.77 -3.92
C TYR A 11 -7.54 -1.68 -5.08
N ALA A 12 -6.57 -2.33 -5.73
CA ALA A 12 -6.82 -3.14 -6.91
C ALA A 12 -7.82 -4.29 -6.64
N PRO A 13 -8.63 -4.71 -7.64
CA PRO A 13 -9.56 -5.83 -7.47
C PRO A 13 -8.90 -7.14 -7.01
N ALA A 14 -7.62 -7.35 -7.37
CA ALA A 14 -6.85 -8.52 -6.93
C ALA A 14 -6.58 -8.49 -5.41
N VAL A 15 -6.12 -7.37 -4.83
CA VAL A 15 -6.11 -7.15 -3.36
C VAL A 15 -7.46 -7.53 -2.76
N ASN A 16 -8.55 -7.04 -3.35
CA ASN A 16 -9.88 -7.24 -2.78
C ASN A 16 -10.25 -8.72 -2.73
N ALA A 17 -10.06 -9.43 -3.84
CA ALA A 17 -10.30 -10.87 -3.92
C ALA A 17 -9.45 -11.60 -2.87
N PHE A 18 -8.15 -11.30 -2.82
CA PHE A 18 -7.22 -11.89 -1.86
C PHE A 18 -7.64 -11.67 -0.40
N LEU A 19 -7.94 -10.42 0.00
CA LEU A 19 -8.37 -10.10 1.36
C LEU A 19 -9.77 -10.64 1.69
N SER A 20 -10.63 -10.86 0.69
CA SER A 20 -11.97 -11.45 0.90
C SER A 20 -11.93 -12.96 1.08
N GLU A 21 -11.02 -13.64 0.38
CA GLU A 21 -10.87 -15.09 0.42
C GLU A 21 -9.96 -15.54 1.58
N ASN A 22 -9.03 -14.67 2.01
CA ASN A 22 -8.03 -15.00 3.03
C ASN A 22 -8.21 -14.09 4.24
N GLN A 23 -8.59 -14.68 5.39
CA GLN A 23 -8.62 -13.95 6.65
C GLN A 23 -7.22 -13.85 7.23
N ILE A 24 -6.60 -12.69 7.04
CA ILE A 24 -5.29 -12.36 7.62
C ILE A 24 -5.54 -11.60 8.92
N LYS A 25 -5.11 -12.15 10.06
CA LYS A 25 -5.22 -11.52 11.39
C LYS A 25 -3.96 -11.68 12.21
N GLY A 26 -3.71 -10.74 13.12
CA GLY A 26 -2.57 -10.77 14.04
C GLY A 26 -1.21 -10.66 13.34
N LYS A 27 -1.17 -10.10 12.13
CA LYS A 27 0.07 -9.91 11.35
C LYS A 27 0.50 -8.45 11.38
N LYS A 28 1.81 -8.26 11.21
CA LYS A 28 2.41 -6.96 10.89
C LYS A 28 2.30 -6.73 9.39
N ILE A 29 1.61 -5.67 9.00
CA ILE A 29 1.33 -5.33 7.60
C ILE A 29 2.08 -4.05 7.23
N TYR A 30 2.74 -4.10 6.09
CA TYR A 30 3.38 -2.96 5.46
C TYR A 30 2.66 -2.67 4.15
N LEU A 31 2.09 -1.47 4.02
CA LEU A 31 1.32 -1.09 2.85
C LEU A 31 2.14 -0.19 1.94
N LEU A 32 2.15 -0.51 0.65
CA LEU A 32 2.75 0.31 -0.38
C LEU A 32 1.71 0.53 -1.47
N VAL A 33 1.45 1.79 -1.78
CA VAL A 33 0.45 2.19 -2.77
C VAL A 33 1.10 3.03 -3.85
N CYS A 34 0.83 2.68 -5.10
CA CYS A 34 1.17 3.52 -6.25
C CYS A 34 -0.11 4.20 -6.77
N ASN A 35 -0.12 5.53 -6.88
CA ASN A 35 -1.30 6.26 -7.32
C ASN A 35 -1.00 7.43 -8.27
N GLY A 36 -2.05 7.92 -8.95
CA GLY A 36 -2.00 9.05 -9.88
C GLY A 36 -2.42 10.39 -9.26
N GLY A 37 -2.06 10.67 -8.01
CA GLY A 37 -2.35 11.92 -7.31
C GLY A 37 -3.71 12.01 -6.61
N ASN A 38 -4.53 10.95 -6.59
CA ASN A 38 -5.77 10.94 -5.82
C ASN A 38 -6.01 9.57 -5.15
N MET A 39 -5.90 9.55 -3.83
CA MET A 39 -6.08 8.36 -2.99
C MET A 39 -7.48 8.20 -2.41
N ARG A 40 -8.34 9.23 -2.47
CA ARG A 40 -9.72 9.24 -1.92
C ARG A 40 -9.89 8.40 -0.65
N ASN A 41 -10.54 7.23 -0.73
CA ASN A 41 -10.85 6.35 0.39
C ASN A 41 -9.90 5.15 0.52
N THR A 42 -8.83 5.07 -0.27
CA THR A 42 -7.97 3.88 -0.33
C THR A 42 -7.42 3.50 1.05
N TRP A 43 -6.86 4.44 1.81
CA TRP A 43 -6.35 4.15 3.17
C TRP A 43 -7.45 3.66 4.09
N LYS A 44 -8.60 4.36 4.10
CA LYS A 44 -9.76 3.95 4.90
C LYS A 44 -10.21 2.53 4.56
N ASN A 45 -10.22 2.18 3.28
CA ASN A 45 -10.59 0.84 2.84
C ASN A 45 -9.55 -0.21 3.26
N PHE A 46 -8.24 0.09 3.16
CA PHE A 46 -7.19 -0.80 3.64
C PHE A 46 -7.28 -1.03 5.15
N HIS A 47 -7.41 0.03 5.96
CA HIS A 47 -7.55 -0.10 7.41
C HIS A 47 -8.78 -0.94 7.78
N LYS A 48 -9.91 -0.75 7.09
CA LYS A 48 -11.11 -1.54 7.32
C LYS A 48 -10.93 -3.01 6.93
N ALA A 49 -10.31 -3.28 5.79
CA ALA A 49 -10.10 -4.64 5.29
C ALA A 49 -9.05 -5.42 6.10
N LEU A 50 -8.11 -4.71 6.75
CA LEU A 50 -7.02 -5.28 7.53
C LEU A 50 -7.24 -5.14 9.04
N GLU A 51 -8.47 -4.87 9.47
CA GLU A 51 -8.83 -4.78 10.89
C GLU A 51 -8.41 -6.05 11.65
N GLY A 52 -7.81 -5.88 12.83
CA GLY A 52 -7.22 -6.97 13.60
C GLY A 52 -5.78 -7.32 13.20
N ASN A 53 -5.16 -6.53 12.33
CA ASN A 53 -3.71 -6.55 12.07
C ASN A 53 -3.04 -5.27 12.56
N GLU A 54 -1.72 -5.32 12.71
CA GLU A 54 -0.89 -4.16 13.01
C GLU A 54 -0.37 -3.59 11.69
N ILE A 55 -0.89 -2.44 11.24
CA ILE A 55 -0.30 -1.74 10.10
C ILE A 55 0.91 -0.97 10.62
N VAL A 56 2.11 -1.51 10.35
CA VAL A 56 3.37 -0.99 10.88
C VAL A 56 3.83 0.25 10.14
N SER A 57 3.64 0.26 8.82
CA SER A 57 4.03 1.40 8.00
C SER A 57 3.30 1.43 6.67
N GLU A 58 3.16 2.65 6.15
CA GLU A 58 2.47 2.95 4.90
C GLU A 58 3.39 3.82 4.04
N LEU A 59 3.47 3.51 2.76
CA LEU A 59 4.18 4.32 1.78
C LEU A 59 3.29 4.64 0.59
N ASP A 60 3.23 5.92 0.26
CA ASP A 60 2.58 6.41 -0.93
C ASP A 60 3.58 6.82 -2.03
N LEU A 61 3.38 6.30 -3.24
CA LEU A 61 4.13 6.63 -4.43
C LEU A 61 3.22 7.27 -5.48
N VAL A 62 3.25 8.59 -5.52
CA VAL A 62 2.49 9.40 -6.48
C VAL A 62 3.25 9.51 -7.81
N TYR A 63 2.60 9.10 -8.91
CA TYR A 63 3.13 9.13 -10.27
C TYR A 63 4.59 8.65 -10.41
N PRO A 64 4.97 7.46 -9.93
CA PRO A 64 6.36 7.03 -9.83
C PRO A 64 7.09 6.97 -11.18
N ILE A 65 6.37 6.78 -12.29
CA ILE A 65 6.93 6.81 -13.64
C ILE A 65 7.18 8.25 -14.10
N ARG A 66 6.24 9.19 -13.83
CA ARG A 66 6.35 10.59 -14.28
C ARG A 66 7.30 11.41 -13.42
N ASN A 67 7.34 11.15 -12.12
CA ASN A 67 8.17 11.86 -11.15
C ASN A 67 9.60 11.32 -11.08
N GLY A 68 9.92 10.29 -11.86
CA GLY A 68 11.24 9.67 -11.92
C GLY A 68 11.31 8.36 -11.12
N ILE A 69 11.56 7.26 -11.84
CA ILE A 69 11.65 5.91 -11.27
C ILE A 69 12.75 5.84 -10.19
N GLN A 70 13.85 6.58 -10.35
CA GLN A 70 14.95 6.57 -9.40
C GLN A 70 14.56 7.19 -8.04
N ASP A 71 13.75 8.25 -8.05
CA ASP A 71 13.23 8.87 -6.83
C ASP A 71 12.27 7.90 -6.10
N ALA A 72 11.38 7.25 -6.85
CA ALA A 72 10.51 6.21 -6.31
C ALA A 72 11.30 5.06 -5.66
N LYS A 73 12.36 4.56 -6.34
CA LYS A 73 13.26 3.54 -5.78
C LYS A 73 13.94 4.01 -4.49
N ASN A 74 14.40 5.25 -4.46
CA ASN A 74 15.04 5.83 -3.27
C ASN A 74 14.06 5.94 -2.10
N LYS A 75 12.82 6.39 -2.34
CA LYS A 75 11.75 6.43 -1.33
C LYS A 75 11.44 5.06 -0.77
N VAL A 76 11.30 4.04 -1.62
CA VAL A 76 11.07 2.65 -1.19
C VAL A 76 12.24 2.14 -0.35
N ASN A 77 13.49 2.35 -0.80
CA ASN A 77 14.68 1.92 -0.05
C ASN A 77 14.77 2.59 1.32
N GLN A 78 14.47 3.88 1.42
CA GLN A 78 14.45 4.59 2.70
C GLN A 78 13.33 4.09 3.61
N TRP A 79 12.15 3.84 3.05
CA TRP A 79 11.01 3.32 3.78
C TRP A 79 11.29 1.94 4.37
N ILE A 80 11.78 1.02 3.55
CA ILE A 80 12.24 -0.32 3.93
C ILE A 80 13.22 -0.26 5.11
N LYS A 81 14.24 0.62 5.03
CA LYS A 81 15.23 0.79 6.11
C LYS A 81 14.65 1.34 7.41
N LYS A 82 13.59 2.14 7.36
CA LYS A 82 12.90 2.67 8.54
C LYS A 82 11.92 1.65 9.13
N ALA A 83 11.25 0.91 8.25
CA ALA A 83 10.20 -0.05 8.57
C ALA A 83 10.74 -1.37 9.16
N MET A 84 12.01 -1.71 8.87
CA MET A 84 12.69 -2.91 9.36
C MET A 84 13.75 -2.62 10.44
N LYS A 85 13.62 -1.48 11.14
CA LYS A 85 14.30 -1.25 12.41
C LYS A 85 13.44 -1.77 13.55
#